data_AF-A0A2X0JZR9-F1
#
_entry.id   AF-A0A2X0JZR9-F1
#
_cell.length_a   1.000
_cell.length_b   1.000
_cell.length_c   1.000
_cell.angle_alpha   90.00
_cell.angle_beta   90.00
_cell.angle_gamma   90.00
#
_symmetry.space_group_name_H-M   'P 1'
#
loop_
_entity.id
_entity.type
_entity.pdbx_description
1 polymer ?
#
loop_
_entity_poly.entity_id
_entity_poly.type
_entity_poly.pdbx_seq_one_letter_code
_entity_poly.pdbx_strand_id
1 'polypeptide(L)'
;MRSYSKVLYAWGVTKQINIRLDDEVHARLAARAEAEGTTVTALITQAAERDPRLDGGAATAAAFLATHAAEFADAFPDEEPDSATGQAA
;
A
#
# COMPACT_ATOMS: atom_id res chain seq x y z
N MET A 1 41.32 2.33 19.69
CA MET A 1 40.31 1.27 19.63
C MET A 1 39.09 1.85 18.93
N ARG A 2 38.86 1.50 17.65
CA ARG A 2 37.79 2.09 16.83
C ARG A 2 36.45 1.53 17.28
N SER A 3 35.62 2.38 17.86
CA SER A 3 34.25 2.02 18.26
C SER A 3 33.38 1.96 17.00
N TYR A 4 33.02 0.76 16.58
CA TYR A 4 32.03 0.56 15.53
C TYR A 4 30.65 0.55 16.18
N SER A 5 29.88 1.62 15.95
CA SER A 5 28.46 1.68 16.30
C SER A 5 27.71 0.66 15.45
N LYS A 6 27.38 -0.49 16.05
CA LYS A 6 26.59 -1.53 15.40
C LYS A 6 25.13 -1.07 15.44
N VAL A 7 24.61 -0.66 14.29
CA VAL A 7 23.17 -0.53 14.04
C VAL A 7 22.57 -1.92 14.22
N LEU A 8 22.05 -2.20 15.41
CA LEU A 8 21.29 -3.40 15.71
C LEU A 8 19.88 -3.16 15.18
N TYR A 9 19.57 -3.82 14.06
CA TYR A 9 18.22 -4.04 13.58
C TYR A 9 17.37 -4.53 14.77
N ALA A 10 16.31 -3.77 15.08
CA ALA A 10 15.45 -4.00 16.22
C ALA A 10 14.71 -5.34 16.06
N TRP A 11 15.18 -6.36 16.78
CA TRP A 11 14.45 -7.58 17.07
C TRP A 11 13.27 -7.21 17.99
N GLY A 12 12.05 -7.23 17.44
CA GLY A 12 10.80 -7.45 18.19
C GLY A 12 10.50 -6.60 19.42
N VAL A 13 10.64 -5.27 19.37
CA VAL A 13 10.16 -4.39 20.46
C VAL A 13 9.03 -3.49 19.98
N THR A 14 7.80 -3.77 20.39
CA THR A 14 6.66 -2.86 20.20
C THR A 14 6.90 -1.61 21.05
N LYS A 15 6.89 -0.43 20.42
CA LYS A 15 7.00 0.86 21.10
C LYS A 15 5.65 1.57 21.09
N GLN A 16 5.20 1.97 22.27
CA GLN A 16 4.00 2.81 22.38
C GLN A 16 4.37 4.25 22.04
N ILE A 17 3.61 4.85 21.14
CA ILE A 17 3.71 6.26 20.76
C ILE A 17 2.37 6.93 21.05
N ASN A 18 2.40 8.19 21.45
CA ASN A 18 1.19 9.01 21.59
C ASN A 18 1.09 9.95 20.40
N ILE A 19 0.03 9.82 19.61
CA ILE A 19 -0.25 10.65 18.45
C ILE A 19 -1.46 11.53 18.78
N ARG A 20 -1.36 12.83 18.51
CA ARG A 20 -2.51 13.74 18.60
C ARG A 20 -3.21 13.76 17.24
N LEU A 21 -4.51 13.51 17.25
CA LEU A 21 -5.37 13.61 16.07
C LEU A 21 -6.55 14.51 16.41
N ASP A 22 -7.05 15.22 15.41
CA ASP A 22 -8.30 15.95 15.53
C ASP A 22 -9.48 14.98 15.62
N ASP A 23 -10.54 15.38 16.33
CA ASP A 23 -11.71 14.54 16.58
C ASP A 23 -12.38 14.06 15.28
N GLU A 24 -12.41 14.92 14.26
CA GLU A 24 -12.95 14.57 12.94
C GLU A 24 -12.16 13.44 12.26
N VAL A 25 -10.83 13.47 12.39
CA VAL A 25 -9.96 12.44 11.82
C VAL A 25 -10.14 11.12 12.55
N HIS A 26 -10.23 11.18 13.88
CA HIS A 26 -10.52 9.99 14.68
C HIS A 26 -11.89 9.38 14.33
N ALA A 27 -12.93 10.21 14.18
CA ALA A 27 -14.27 9.76 13.80
C ALA A 27 -14.28 9.05 12.43
N ARG A 28 -13.55 9.58 11.45
CA ARG A 28 -13.40 8.95 10.13
C ARG A 28 -12.68 7.61 10.21
N LEU A 29 -11.61 7.53 11.00
CA LEU A 29 -10.89 6.27 11.21
C LEU A 29 -11.74 5.23 11.94
N ALA A 30 -12.54 5.65 12.92
CA ALA A 30 -13.45 4.77 13.65
C ALA A 30 -14.54 4.19 12.74
N ALA A 31 -15.20 5.05 11.94
CA ALA A 31 -16.21 4.60 10.98
C ALA A 31 -15.63 3.64 9.93
N ARG A 32 -14.40 3.91 9.46
CA ARG A 32 -13.70 3.03 8.54
C ARG A 32 -13.36 1.69 9.19
N ALA A 33 -12.87 1.70 10.42
CA ALA A 33 -12.53 0.49 11.15
C ALA A 33 -13.77 -0.41 11.36
N GLU A 34 -14.91 0.19 11.69
CA GLU A 34 -16.18 -0.53 11.81
C GLU A 34 -16.63 -1.14 10.48
N ALA A 35 -16.59 -0.36 9.40
CA ALA A 35 -16.97 -0.83 8.07
C ALA A 35 -16.09 -1.97 7.55
N GLU A 36 -14.79 -1.93 7.85
CA GLU A 36 -13.81 -2.94 7.45
C GLU A 36 -13.68 -4.10 8.47
N GLY A 37 -14.45 -4.08 9.56
CA GLY A 37 -14.37 -5.11 10.61
C GLY A 37 -13.00 -5.20 11.30
N THR A 38 -12.29 -4.07 11.38
CA THR A 38 -10.92 -3.97 11.91
C THR A 38 -10.84 -2.96 13.05
N THR A 39 -9.63 -2.60 13.50
CA THR A 39 -9.40 -1.59 14.54
C THR A 39 -8.69 -0.36 13.97
N VAL A 40 -8.91 0.79 14.60
CA VAL A 40 -8.20 2.03 14.26
C VAL A 40 -6.68 1.84 14.33
N THR A 41 -6.18 1.11 15.33
CA THR A 41 -4.76 0.77 15.44
C THR A 41 -4.28 -0.03 14.24
N ALA A 42 -5.02 -1.07 13.82
CA ALA A 42 -4.66 -1.87 12.66
C ALA A 42 -4.61 -1.03 11.37
N LEU A 43 -5.55 -0.10 11.19
CA LEU A 43 -5.52 0.85 10.07
C LEU A 43 -4.28 1.76 10.11
N ILE A 44 -3.92 2.29 11.28
CA ILE A 44 -2.74 3.15 11.44
C ILE A 44 -1.45 2.35 11.22
N THR A 45 -1.37 1.13 11.74
CA THR A 45 -0.22 0.23 11.54
C THR A 45 -0.06 -0.09 10.05
N GLN A 46 -1.13 -0.48 9.37
CA GLN A 46 -1.10 -0.75 7.94
C GLN A 46 -0.66 0.47 7.14
N ALA A 47 -1.18 1.65 7.48
CA ALA A 47 -0.79 2.90 6.84
C ALA A 47 0.70 3.24 7.09
N ALA A 48 1.23 2.95 8.28
CA ALA A 48 2.63 3.17 8.63
C ALA A 48 3.59 2.17 7.97
N GLU A 49 3.12 0.95 7.67
CA GLU A 49 3.88 -0.08 6.97
C GLU A 49 3.91 0.13 5.44
N ARG A 50 3.02 0.98 4.92
CA ARG A 50 2.94 1.27 3.49
C ARG A 50 4.20 1.98 3.01
N ASP A 51 4.92 1.40 2.05
CA ASP A 51 6.11 2.02 1.45
C ASP A 51 5.69 3.25 0.63
N PRO A 52 6.17 4.46 0.96
CA PRO A 52 5.85 5.68 0.21
C PRO A 52 6.27 5.65 -1.26
N ARG A 53 7.22 4.77 -1.65
CA ARG A 53 7.59 4.59 -3.06
C ARG A 53 6.51 3.86 -3.86
N LEU A 54 5.65 3.11 -3.18
CA LEU A 54 4.52 2.40 -3.77
C LEU A 54 3.25 3.27 -3.77
N ASP A 55 3.29 4.46 -3.15
CA ASP A 55 2.27 5.49 -3.37
C ASP A 55 2.31 5.93 -4.83
N GLY A 56 1.21 5.68 -5.54
CA GLY A 56 1.11 5.94 -6.98
C GLY A 56 1.55 4.77 -7.86
N GLY A 57 1.92 3.61 -7.29
CA GLY A 57 2.26 2.41 -8.06
C GLY A 57 1.18 1.99 -9.05
N ALA A 58 -0.10 2.14 -8.68
CA ALA A 58 -1.23 1.93 -9.59
C ALA A 58 -1.26 2.92 -10.76
N ALA A 59 -0.93 4.19 -10.53
CA ALA A 59 -0.84 5.20 -11.59
C ALA A 59 0.36 4.95 -12.52
N THR A 60 1.50 4.56 -11.95
CA THR A 60 2.69 4.16 -12.72
C THR A 60 2.43 2.91 -13.55
N ALA A 61 1.78 1.90 -12.98
CA ALA A 61 1.40 0.68 -13.70
C ALA A 61 0.39 0.99 -14.82
N ALA A 62 -0.61 1.82 -14.54
CA ALA A 62 -1.57 2.26 -15.55
C ALA A 62 -0.89 3.03 -16.70
N ALA A 63 0.06 3.92 -16.39
CA ALA A 63 0.82 4.66 -17.40
C ALA A 63 1.72 3.74 -18.24
N PHE A 64 2.36 2.75 -17.61
CA PHE A 64 3.16 1.74 -18.31
C PHE A 64 2.30 0.92 -19.28
N LEU A 65 1.17 0.39 -18.80
CA LEU A 65 0.23 -0.38 -19.63
C LEU A 65 -0.30 0.46 -20.79
N ALA A 66 -0.70 1.72 -20.55
CA ALA A 66 -1.16 2.61 -21.61
C ALA A 66 -0.08 2.88 -22.68
N THR A 67 1.19 2.93 -22.28
CA THR A 67 2.31 3.15 -23.20
C THR A 67 2.60 1.93 -24.07
N HIS A 68 2.51 0.73 -23.50
CA HIS A 68 2.91 -0.52 -24.18
C HIS A 68 1.76 -1.38 -24.69
N ALA A 69 0.50 -0.95 -24.52
CA ALA A 69 -0.67 -1.74 -24.91
C ALA A 69 -0.66 -2.15 -26.40
N ALA A 70 -0.22 -1.25 -27.29
CA ALA A 70 -0.14 -1.55 -28.72
C ALA A 70 0.94 -2.59 -29.04
N GLU A 71 2.13 -2.46 -28.44
CA GLU A 71 3.22 -3.43 -28.59
C GLU A 71 2.82 -4.82 -28.09
N PHE A 72 2.03 -4.87 -27.02
CA PHE A 72 1.49 -6.13 -26.49
C PHE A 72 0.44 -6.74 -27.42
N ALA A 73 -0.49 -5.94 -27.95
CA ALA A 73 -1.49 -6.40 -28.91
C ALA A 73 -0.87 -6.95 -30.20
N ASP A 74 0.19 -6.29 -30.69
CA ASP A 74 0.92 -6.75 -31.88
C ASP A 74 1.70 -8.05 -31.65
N ALA A 75 2.18 -8.29 -30.42
CA ALA A 75 2.91 -9.51 -30.06
C ALA A 75 2.00 -10.73 -29.87
N PHE A 76 0.72 -10.51 -29.54
CA PHE A 76 -0.28 -11.55 -29.29
C PHE A 76 -1.56 -11.31 -30.11
N PRO A 77 -1.50 -11.39 -31.45
CA PRO A 77 -2.59 -10.97 -32.33
C PRO A 77 -3.84 -11.88 -32.26
N ASP A 78 -3.69 -13.13 -31.81
CA ASP A 78 -4.79 -14.10 -31.68
C ASP A 78 -5.39 -14.13 -30.26
N GLU A 79 -4.84 -13.35 -29.32
CA GLU A 79 -5.28 -13.30 -27.93
C GLU A 79 -6.08 -12.01 -27.70
N GLU A 80 -7.42 -12.12 -27.82
CA GLU A 80 -8.29 -10.98 -27.52
C GLU A 80 -8.35 -10.78 -25.99
N PRO A 81 -8.20 -9.54 -25.48
CA PRO A 81 -8.25 -9.31 -24.04
C PRO A 81 -9.61 -9.76 -23.50
N ASP A 82 -9.60 -10.79 -22.65
CA ASP A 82 -10.80 -11.29 -22.00
C ASP A 82 -11.40 -10.19 -21.12
N SER A 83 -12.39 -9.50 -21.68
CA SER A 83 -13.05 -8.35 -21.04
C SER A 83 -13.93 -8.80 -19.86
N ALA A 84 -14.08 -10.11 -19.65
CA ALA A 84 -14.94 -10.67 -18.61
C ALA A 84 -14.26 -10.76 -17.24
N THR A 85 -12.94 -10.71 -17.14
CA THR A 85 -12.22 -10.95 -15.88
C THR A 85 -11.75 -9.65 -15.22
N GLY A 86 -12.66 -8.70 -15.05
CA GLY A 86 -12.50 -7.51 -14.22
C GLY A 86 -12.72 -7.79 -12.73
N GLN A 87 -12.25 -8.93 -12.21
CA GLN A 87 -12.44 -9.31 -10.82
C GLN A 87 -11.09 -9.65 -10.20
N ALA A 88 -10.56 -8.69 -9.45
CA ALA A 88 -9.46 -8.91 -8.53
C ALA A 88 -9.87 -10.02 -7.54
N ALA A 89 -9.16 -11.14 -7.60
CA ALA A 89 -9.13 -12.16 -6.57
C ALA A 89 -7.86 -11.98 -5.72
#